data_AF-A0AAU0W929-F1
#
_entry.id   AF-A0AAU0W929-F1
#
_cell.length_a   1.000
_cell.length_b   1.000
_cell.length_c   1.000
_cell.angle_alpha   90.00
_cell.angle_beta   90.00
_cell.angle_gamma   90.00
#
_symmetry.space_group_name_H-M   'P 1'
#
loop_
_entity.id
_entity.type
_entity.pdbx_description
1 polymer ?
#
loop_
_entity_poly.entity_id
_entity_poly.type
_entity_poly.pdbx_seq_one_letter_code
_entity_poly.pdbx_strand_id
1 'polypeptide(L)'
;MVQDSQGDPPSDARLTELLRTPTATAYPALQELRARHHPAVLGYARLCTTGDAAARRLTAQTFTTAARDIARGAEPVVPLRHHLLLLTVRLAAGWSDDERSASLDATLLLVLNSSGVPGGPVPPLLPAFQSLPSRTQGLLWYGVLDREPAERTATHLGLTPEDVRYDTPPALQSLAQACLRTRLAASDDPRCADFRRLIEESVRPQSPRHSADLHAHMAHCPHCTAAFEDLTALRDAPRETLAEGLLPWAGTAYVRQDSPPEPAADPHPPRQRGLPSRRLLLTSTALGVALVPLLLFLLAHRDTRAQDPAAATPSRPSPQVTVTATATVSSAPAGVSAAPSASAVSHGPTATSRPSPTATPSPTPEPPGTAYAQVVNLATARCLDVRDADFDNGTDVVTAPCSGSGTQRWRVDPDRGVLQSAADPDFCLDSRGSVDKGVGIWNCDSVDGDHGINLRFTVTPDGEIRPAIALETSLTPNGDDELSLDRVDDTTAQRWRAGAS
;
A
#
# COMPACT_ATOMS: atom_id res chain seq x y z
N MET A 1 -4.87 -27.18 -30.26
CA MET A 1 -4.50 -27.86 -29.00
C MET A 1 -3.11 -27.40 -28.62
N VAL A 2 -3.02 -26.31 -27.88
CA VAL A 2 -1.82 -25.94 -27.12
C VAL A 2 -2.26 -26.15 -25.68
N GLN A 3 -1.67 -27.15 -25.02
CA GLN A 3 -2.00 -27.49 -23.64
C GLN A 3 -1.64 -26.32 -22.73
N ASP A 4 -2.61 -25.92 -21.90
CA ASP A 4 -2.41 -25.11 -20.70
C ASP A 4 -1.22 -25.63 -19.90
N SER A 5 -0.15 -24.84 -19.89
CA SER A 5 0.85 -24.90 -18.82
C SER A 5 0.37 -23.88 -17.80
N GLN A 6 -0.45 -24.33 -16.86
CA GLN A 6 -0.83 -23.56 -15.68
C GLN A 6 0.46 -23.41 -14.84
N GLY A 7 1.25 -22.40 -15.19
CA GLY A 7 2.59 -22.19 -14.67
C GLY A 7 2.51 -21.81 -13.19
N ASP A 8 3.39 -22.39 -12.38
CA ASP A 8 3.52 -22.03 -10.97
C ASP A 8 3.59 -20.51 -10.78
N PRO A 9 2.98 -19.98 -9.71
CA PRO A 9 3.00 -18.55 -9.44
C PRO A 9 4.45 -18.03 -9.40
N PRO A 10 4.76 -16.91 -10.07
CA PRO A 10 6.13 -16.43 -10.18
C PRO A 10 6.70 -16.05 -8.81
N SER A 11 8.00 -16.25 -8.60
CA SER A 11 8.71 -15.85 -7.40
C SER A 11 8.86 -14.34 -7.28
N ASP A 12 9.17 -13.83 -6.09
CA ASP A 12 9.40 -12.40 -5.87
C ASP A 12 10.57 -11.88 -6.74
N ALA A 13 11.61 -12.71 -6.93
CA ALA A 13 12.74 -12.38 -7.81
C ALA A 13 12.28 -12.24 -9.27
N ARG A 14 11.44 -13.17 -9.74
CA ARG A 14 10.90 -13.12 -11.10
C ARG A 14 9.97 -11.92 -11.30
N LEU A 15 9.11 -11.64 -10.33
CA LEU A 15 8.23 -10.48 -10.35
C LEU A 15 9.02 -9.17 -10.37
N THR A 16 10.09 -9.07 -9.58
CA THR A 16 11.00 -7.91 -9.55
C THR A 16 11.70 -7.71 -10.91
N GLU A 17 12.14 -8.78 -11.55
CA GLU A 17 12.73 -8.73 -12.91
C GLU A 17 11.71 -8.22 -13.94
N LEU A 18 10.46 -8.70 -13.86
CA LEU A 18 9.38 -8.26 -14.75
C LEU A 18 9.07 -6.75 -14.61
N LEU A 19 9.35 -6.11 -13.47
CA LEU A 19 9.16 -4.66 -13.34
C LEU A 19 10.09 -3.82 -14.25
N ARG A 20 11.15 -4.43 -14.81
CA ARG A 20 12.08 -3.77 -15.74
C ARG A 20 11.70 -3.95 -17.21
N THR A 21 10.65 -4.72 -17.46
CA THR A 21 10.15 -5.02 -18.80
C THR A 21 9.08 -4.01 -19.21
N PRO A 22 8.59 -4.00 -20.47
CA PRO A 22 7.55 -3.08 -20.91
C PRO A 22 6.30 -3.10 -20.01
N THR A 23 5.54 -2.01 -20.02
CA THR A 23 4.41 -1.78 -19.08
C THR A 23 3.40 -2.93 -19.05
N ALA A 24 3.12 -3.57 -20.19
CA ALA A 24 2.18 -4.69 -20.30
C ALA A 24 2.56 -5.89 -19.40
N THR A 25 3.85 -6.13 -19.19
CA THR A 25 4.37 -7.23 -18.34
C THR A 25 4.73 -6.75 -16.93
N ALA A 26 5.17 -5.51 -16.79
CA ALA A 26 5.48 -4.91 -15.49
C ALA A 26 4.23 -4.69 -14.62
N TYR A 27 3.09 -4.33 -15.21
CA TYR A 27 1.88 -3.99 -14.46
C TYR A 27 1.26 -5.19 -13.71
N PRO A 28 1.02 -6.36 -14.35
CA PRO A 28 0.56 -7.55 -13.62
C PRO A 28 1.55 -7.99 -12.55
N ALA A 29 2.86 -7.87 -12.82
CA ALA A 29 3.88 -8.21 -11.83
C ALA A 29 3.81 -7.27 -10.60
N LEU A 30 3.62 -5.97 -10.81
CA LEU A 30 3.44 -5.01 -9.72
C LEU A 30 2.16 -5.27 -8.91
N GLN A 31 1.06 -5.63 -9.57
CA GLN A 31 -0.18 -5.98 -8.89
C GLN A 31 0.01 -7.19 -7.97
N GLU A 32 0.66 -8.24 -8.47
CA GLU A 32 0.94 -9.45 -7.70
C GLU A 32 1.87 -9.15 -6.51
N LEU A 33 2.93 -8.38 -6.72
CA LEU A 33 3.84 -7.93 -5.65
C LEU A 33 3.10 -7.16 -4.56
N ARG A 34 2.21 -6.24 -4.96
CA ARG A 34 1.37 -5.49 -4.02
C ARG A 34 0.41 -6.42 -3.28
N ALA A 35 -0.30 -7.29 -3.98
CA ALA A 35 -1.26 -8.21 -3.36
C ALA A 35 -0.60 -9.07 -2.26
N ARG A 36 0.60 -9.61 -2.54
CA ARG A 36 1.35 -10.45 -1.60
C ARG A 36 1.88 -9.72 -0.38
N HIS A 37 2.40 -8.51 -0.56
CA HIS A 37 3.17 -7.83 0.48
C HIS A 37 2.42 -6.70 1.16
N HIS A 38 1.30 -6.24 0.61
CA HIS A 38 0.53 -5.12 1.14
C HIS A 38 0.09 -5.32 2.60
N PRO A 39 -0.45 -6.47 3.04
CA PRO A 39 -0.84 -6.65 4.44
C PRO A 39 0.31 -6.42 5.42
N ALA A 40 1.50 -6.95 5.13
CA ALA A 40 2.69 -6.80 5.97
C ALA A 40 3.19 -5.36 6.01
N VAL A 41 3.27 -4.70 4.84
CA VAL A 41 3.72 -3.30 4.74
C VAL A 41 2.73 -2.36 5.45
N LEU A 42 1.41 -2.57 5.28
CA LEU A 42 0.39 -1.78 5.95
C LEU A 42 0.41 -1.99 7.47
N GLY A 43 0.54 -3.25 7.92
CA GLY A 43 0.66 -3.58 9.35
C GLY A 43 1.84 -2.87 10.00
N TYR A 44 2.98 -2.86 9.32
CA TYR A 44 4.19 -2.17 9.78
C TYR A 44 4.06 -0.64 9.70
N ALA A 45 3.44 -0.09 8.64
CA ALA A 45 3.17 1.34 8.52
C ALA A 45 2.25 1.85 9.64
N ARG A 46 1.34 1.01 10.15
CA ARG A 46 0.53 1.32 11.33
C ARG A 46 1.34 1.38 12.62
N LEU A 47 2.48 0.70 12.72
CA LEU A 47 3.42 0.84 13.85
C LEU A 47 4.26 2.12 13.74
N CYS A 48 4.38 2.67 12.54
CA CYS A 48 5.15 3.88 12.28
C CYS A 48 4.32 5.18 12.37
N THR A 49 2.98 5.07 12.42
CA THR A 49 2.06 6.21 12.28
C THR A 49 0.97 6.22 13.34
N THR A 50 0.41 7.39 13.65
CA THR A 50 -0.65 7.56 14.65
C THR A 50 -2.06 7.34 14.10
N GLY A 51 -2.20 7.08 12.79
CA GLY A 51 -3.51 6.94 12.16
C GLY A 51 -3.50 6.13 10.86
N ASP A 52 -4.62 5.46 10.60
CA ASP A 52 -4.77 4.51 9.49
C ASP A 52 -4.69 5.17 8.09
N ALA A 53 -5.11 6.43 7.98
CA ALA A 53 -4.92 7.23 6.75
C ALA A 53 -3.44 7.53 6.48
N ALA A 54 -2.66 7.83 7.52
CA ALA A 54 -1.22 8.04 7.41
C ALA A 54 -0.50 6.73 7.05
N ALA A 55 -0.88 5.61 7.68
CA ALA A 55 -0.36 4.28 7.37
C ALA A 55 -0.60 3.89 5.90
N ARG A 56 -1.81 4.12 5.36
CA ARG A 56 -2.11 3.88 3.93
C ARG A 56 -1.28 4.73 2.99
N ARG A 57 -1.12 6.04 3.28
CA ARG A 57 -0.28 6.93 2.47
C ARG A 57 1.17 6.48 2.47
N LEU A 58 1.72 6.15 3.63
CA LEU A 58 3.08 5.64 3.77
C LEU A 58 3.25 4.32 3.00
N THR A 59 2.30 3.40 3.10
CA THR A 59 2.28 2.13 2.36
C THR A 59 2.27 2.35 0.85
N ALA A 60 1.39 3.22 0.34
CA ALA A 60 1.33 3.54 -1.08
C ALA A 60 2.63 4.18 -1.58
N GLN A 61 3.23 5.06 -0.77
CA GLN A 61 4.53 5.67 -1.06
C GLN A 61 5.66 4.64 -1.09
N THR A 62 5.68 3.68 -0.16
CA THR A 62 6.64 2.56 -0.14
C THR A 62 6.58 1.76 -1.43
N PHE A 63 5.40 1.27 -1.83
CA PHE A 63 5.28 0.47 -3.07
C PHE A 63 5.63 1.27 -4.32
N THR A 64 5.20 2.54 -4.38
CA THR A 64 5.50 3.40 -5.53
C THR A 64 7.00 3.68 -5.65
N THR A 65 7.67 3.92 -4.52
CA THR A 65 9.12 4.16 -4.48
C THR A 65 9.89 2.89 -4.84
N ALA A 66 9.55 1.76 -4.22
CA ALA A 66 10.19 0.47 -4.52
C ALA A 66 10.04 0.08 -6.00
N ALA A 67 8.82 0.19 -6.56
CA ALA A 67 8.59 -0.13 -7.96
C ALA A 67 9.41 0.76 -8.91
N ARG A 68 9.49 2.07 -8.61
CA ARG A 68 10.26 3.02 -9.39
C ARG A 68 11.77 2.74 -9.31
N ASP A 69 12.28 2.43 -8.13
CA ASP A 69 13.70 2.11 -7.94
C ASP A 69 14.07 0.81 -8.64
N ILE A 70 13.24 -0.23 -8.53
CA ILE A 70 13.44 -1.51 -9.23
C ILE A 70 13.40 -1.33 -10.75
N ALA A 71 12.43 -0.56 -11.27
CA ALA A 71 12.31 -0.27 -12.70
C ALA A 71 13.54 0.50 -13.24
N ARG A 72 14.22 1.28 -12.39
CA ARG A 72 15.49 1.96 -12.70
C ARG A 72 16.72 1.05 -12.58
N GLY A 73 16.54 -0.22 -12.26
CA GLY A 73 17.62 -1.20 -12.13
C GLY A 73 18.16 -1.38 -10.71
N ALA A 74 17.51 -0.83 -9.69
CA ALA A 74 17.86 -1.19 -8.31
C ALA A 74 17.53 -2.67 -8.06
N GLU A 75 18.46 -3.39 -7.45
CA GLU A 75 18.27 -4.77 -7.01
C GLU A 75 18.07 -4.79 -5.49
N PRO A 76 16.96 -5.35 -4.98
CA PRO A 76 16.80 -5.57 -3.54
C PRO A 76 17.88 -6.53 -3.03
N VAL A 77 18.74 -6.04 -2.13
CA VAL A 77 19.83 -6.84 -1.52
C VAL A 77 19.31 -7.85 -0.49
N VAL A 78 18.08 -7.64 -0.02
CA VAL A 78 17.39 -8.46 0.98
C VAL A 78 16.07 -8.99 0.41
N PRO A 79 15.42 -9.98 1.06
CA PRO A 79 14.11 -10.45 0.65
C PRO A 79 13.14 -9.29 0.49
N LEU A 80 12.27 -9.37 -0.52
CA LEU A 80 11.48 -8.23 -0.95
C LEU A 80 10.68 -7.59 0.18
N ARG A 81 10.03 -8.41 1.02
CA ARG A 81 9.27 -7.89 2.16
C ARG A 81 10.15 -7.14 3.15
N HIS A 82 11.33 -7.67 3.49
CA HIS A 82 12.30 -6.96 4.33
C HIS A 82 12.68 -5.62 3.72
N HIS A 83 12.98 -5.59 2.41
CA HIS A 83 13.31 -4.37 1.69
C HIS A 83 12.19 -3.33 1.79
N LEU A 84 10.93 -3.74 1.62
CA LEU A 84 9.77 -2.86 1.74
C LEU A 84 9.60 -2.31 3.16
N LEU A 85 9.84 -3.11 4.21
CA LEU A 85 9.76 -2.63 5.59
C LEU A 85 10.88 -1.63 5.93
N LEU A 86 12.11 -1.90 5.48
CA LEU A 86 13.23 -0.96 5.64
C LEU A 86 12.95 0.37 4.89
N LEU A 87 12.41 0.28 3.67
CA LEU A 87 12.01 1.45 2.89
C LEU A 87 10.89 2.22 3.57
N THR A 88 9.95 1.55 4.22
CA THR A 88 8.85 2.18 4.97
C THR A 88 9.38 3.08 6.09
N VAL A 89 10.37 2.61 6.88
CA VAL A 89 10.99 3.45 7.92
C VAL A 89 11.81 4.58 7.31
N ARG A 90 12.51 4.33 6.20
CA ARG A 90 13.26 5.38 5.50
C ARG A 90 12.35 6.50 4.99
N LEU A 91 11.18 6.15 4.45
CA LEU A 91 10.19 7.12 4.00
C LEU A 91 9.53 7.83 5.19
N ALA A 92 9.28 7.13 6.30
CA ALA A 92 8.83 7.76 7.54
C ALA A 92 9.87 8.76 8.08
N ALA A 93 11.17 8.47 7.97
CA ALA A 93 12.21 9.45 8.28
C ALA A 93 12.13 10.70 7.38
N GLY A 94 11.77 10.55 6.11
CA GLY A 94 11.49 11.71 5.26
C GLY A 94 10.28 12.54 5.68
N TRP A 95 9.38 12.01 6.52
CA TRP A 95 8.25 12.75 7.08
C TRP A 95 8.60 13.45 8.40
N SER A 96 9.71 13.09 9.08
CA SER A 96 10.09 13.76 10.33
C SER A 96 10.51 15.21 10.13
N ASP A 97 10.89 15.57 8.89
CA ASP A 97 11.44 16.87 8.55
C ASP A 97 10.38 17.89 8.08
N ASP A 98 9.10 17.49 7.98
CA ASP A 98 8.01 18.37 7.54
C ASP A 98 6.72 18.22 8.38
N GLU A 99 5.64 18.87 7.93
CA GLU A 99 4.34 18.89 8.63
C GLU A 99 3.74 17.49 8.84
N ARG A 100 4.17 16.49 8.06
CA ARG A 100 3.72 15.10 8.19
C ARG A 100 4.27 14.42 9.44
N SER A 101 5.26 14.99 10.10
CA SER A 101 5.80 14.51 11.37
C SER A 101 4.70 14.29 12.41
N ALA A 102 3.67 15.15 12.45
CA ALA A 102 2.52 15.01 13.34
C ALA A 102 1.73 13.69 13.17
N SER A 103 1.89 13.01 12.03
CA SER A 103 1.23 11.74 11.73
C SER A 103 2.07 10.50 12.03
N LEU A 104 3.32 10.69 12.47
CA LEU A 104 4.22 9.60 12.87
C LEU A 104 4.03 9.23 14.34
N ASP A 105 4.32 7.97 14.66
CA ASP A 105 4.38 7.52 16.06
C ASP A 105 5.41 8.35 16.85
N ALA A 106 5.02 8.82 18.03
CA ALA A 106 5.83 9.74 18.83
C ALA A 106 7.17 9.11 19.28
N THR A 107 7.18 7.80 19.51
CA THR A 107 8.39 7.08 19.91
C THR A 107 9.29 6.78 18.73
N LEU A 108 8.72 6.50 17.54
CA LEU A 108 9.49 6.43 16.30
C LEU A 108 10.16 7.78 15.99
N LEU A 109 9.42 8.89 16.07
CA LEU A 109 9.97 10.24 15.87
C LEU A 109 11.18 10.51 16.77
N LEU A 110 11.09 10.13 18.04
CA LEU A 110 12.19 10.28 19.00
C LEU A 110 13.42 9.49 18.56
N VAL A 111 13.25 8.26 18.09
CA VAL A 111 14.35 7.42 17.59
C VAL A 111 14.97 8.00 16.33
N LEU A 112 14.15 8.42 15.36
CA LEU A 112 14.63 9.02 14.12
C LEU A 112 15.47 10.28 14.40
N ASN A 113 14.96 11.19 15.23
CA ASN A 113 15.62 12.44 15.59
C ASN A 113 16.91 12.24 16.42
N SER A 114 17.02 11.14 17.16
CA SER A 114 18.21 10.85 17.98
C SER A 114 19.28 10.04 17.25
N SER A 115 18.92 9.33 16.17
CA SER A 115 19.83 8.42 15.48
C SER A 115 20.93 9.12 14.66
N GLY A 116 20.66 10.34 14.15
CA GLY A 116 21.57 11.07 13.26
C GLY A 116 21.85 10.37 11.91
N VAL A 117 21.15 9.28 11.60
CA VAL A 117 21.32 8.48 10.37
C VAL A 117 20.02 8.51 9.56
N PRO A 118 20.08 8.75 8.23
CA PRO A 118 18.89 8.69 7.37
C PRO A 118 18.20 7.32 7.44
N GLY A 119 16.96 7.29 7.90
CA GLY A 119 16.16 6.07 8.04
C GLY A 119 16.30 5.34 9.38
N GLY A 120 16.96 5.94 10.38
CA GLY A 120 17.06 5.41 11.73
C GLY A 120 18.33 4.59 12.00
N PRO A 121 18.44 3.98 13.19
CA PRO A 121 19.61 3.18 13.56
C PRO A 121 19.73 1.94 12.67
N VAL A 122 20.97 1.58 12.34
CA VAL A 122 21.24 0.34 11.58
C VAL A 122 20.93 -0.87 12.48
N PRO A 123 20.03 -1.79 12.07
CA PRO A 123 19.71 -2.96 12.87
C PRO A 123 20.95 -3.85 13.10
N PRO A 124 21.17 -4.36 14.32
CA PRO A 124 22.44 -4.99 14.71
C PRO A 124 22.76 -6.29 13.97
N LEU A 125 21.74 -7.03 13.51
CA LEU A 125 21.93 -8.28 12.77
C LEU A 125 21.99 -8.07 11.25
N LEU A 126 21.66 -6.85 10.77
CA LEU A 126 21.56 -6.57 9.34
C LEU A 126 22.87 -6.85 8.56
N PRO A 127 24.07 -6.48 9.04
CA PRO A 127 25.30 -6.77 8.30
C PRO A 127 25.58 -8.26 8.17
N ALA A 128 25.34 -9.04 9.23
CA ALA A 128 25.48 -10.49 9.20
C ALA A 128 24.46 -11.13 8.26
N PHE A 129 23.21 -10.67 8.29
CA PHE A 129 22.14 -11.14 7.42
C PHE A 129 22.43 -10.88 5.94
N GLN A 130 22.85 -9.66 5.60
CA GLN A 130 23.20 -9.27 4.22
C GLN A 130 24.42 -10.04 3.67
N SER A 131 25.29 -10.57 4.54
CA SER A 131 26.42 -11.41 4.12
C SER A 131 26.02 -12.82 3.66
N LEU A 132 24.78 -13.25 3.94
CA LEU A 132 24.27 -14.56 3.57
C LEU A 132 23.78 -14.59 2.11
N PRO A 133 23.73 -15.77 1.47
CA PRO A 133 23.07 -15.92 0.17
C PRO A 133 21.58 -15.52 0.22
N SER A 134 21.05 -14.95 -0.86
CA SER A 134 19.66 -14.47 -0.93
C SER A 134 18.62 -15.56 -0.60
N ARG A 135 18.88 -16.83 -0.99
CA ARG A 135 18.05 -17.99 -0.61
C ARG A 135 17.97 -18.14 0.91
N THR A 136 19.10 -18.08 1.61
CA THR A 136 19.18 -18.20 3.07
C THR A 136 18.50 -17.02 3.76
N GLN A 137 18.71 -15.80 3.27
CA GLN A 137 18.03 -14.61 3.77
C GLN A 137 16.50 -14.76 3.66
N GLY A 138 16.02 -15.26 2.52
CA GLY A 138 14.60 -15.51 2.27
C GLY A 138 13.97 -16.54 3.22
N LEU A 139 14.67 -17.65 3.47
CA LEU A 139 14.21 -18.69 4.40
C LEU A 139 14.10 -18.16 5.83
N LEU A 140 15.08 -17.37 6.28
CA LEU A 140 15.07 -16.72 7.58
C LEU A 140 13.91 -15.74 7.71
N TRP A 141 13.72 -14.90 6.68
CA TRP A 141 12.67 -13.88 6.70
C TRP A 141 11.27 -14.51 6.65
N TYR A 142 10.95 -15.23 5.58
CA TYR A 142 9.60 -15.76 5.38
C TYR A 142 9.32 -16.96 6.28
N GLY A 143 10.28 -17.86 6.48
CA GLY A 143 10.08 -19.10 7.22
C GLY A 143 10.17 -18.95 8.75
N VAL A 144 11.04 -18.08 9.26
CA VAL A 144 11.26 -17.94 10.72
C VAL A 144 10.60 -16.67 11.28
N LEU A 145 10.88 -15.51 10.67
CA LEU A 145 10.40 -14.22 11.18
C LEU A 145 8.89 -14.06 10.93
N ASP A 146 8.46 -14.12 9.67
CA ASP A 146 7.04 -13.98 9.32
C ASP A 146 6.22 -15.25 9.58
N ARG A 147 6.87 -16.42 9.71
CA ARG A 147 6.22 -17.73 9.87
C ARG A 147 5.19 -18.03 8.78
N GLU A 148 5.54 -17.68 7.54
CA GLU A 148 4.72 -18.05 6.39
C GLU A 148 4.64 -19.57 6.25
N PRO A 149 3.50 -20.11 5.78
CA PRO A 149 3.41 -21.53 5.43
C PRO A 149 4.47 -21.91 4.39
N ALA A 150 4.99 -23.14 4.49
CA ALA A 150 6.07 -23.60 3.63
C ALA A 150 5.75 -23.45 2.13
N GLU A 151 4.49 -23.63 1.75
CA GLU A 151 3.98 -23.49 0.38
C GLU A 151 4.06 -22.04 -0.12
N ARG A 152 3.76 -21.09 0.77
CA ARG A 152 3.83 -19.65 0.46
C ARG A 152 5.27 -19.17 0.42
N THR A 153 6.09 -19.60 1.38
CA THR A 153 7.54 -19.34 1.36
C THR A 153 8.19 -19.89 0.08
N ALA A 154 7.84 -21.12 -0.30
CA ALA A 154 8.30 -21.76 -1.53
C ALA A 154 7.96 -20.92 -2.76
N THR A 155 6.72 -20.44 -2.85
CA THR A 155 6.28 -19.53 -3.91
C THR A 155 7.10 -18.24 -3.94
N HIS A 156 7.27 -17.55 -2.81
CA HIS A 156 8.02 -16.29 -2.76
C HIS A 156 9.48 -16.48 -3.20
N LEU A 157 10.10 -17.60 -2.85
CA LEU A 157 11.52 -17.87 -3.09
C LEU A 157 11.80 -18.64 -4.39
N GLY A 158 10.78 -19.18 -5.06
CA GLY A 158 10.96 -20.09 -6.20
C GLY A 158 11.60 -21.42 -5.79
N LEU A 159 11.20 -21.96 -4.64
CA LEU A 159 11.66 -23.24 -4.09
C LEU A 159 10.51 -24.24 -4.02
N THR A 160 10.80 -25.49 -3.62
CA THR A 160 9.76 -26.45 -3.24
C THR A 160 9.41 -26.30 -1.75
N PRO A 161 8.20 -26.67 -1.30
CA PRO A 161 7.86 -26.70 0.12
C PRO A 161 8.78 -27.62 0.94
N GLU A 162 9.26 -28.71 0.33
CA GLU A 162 10.21 -29.65 0.94
C GLU A 162 11.56 -28.99 1.20
N ASP A 163 12.10 -28.25 0.21
CA ASP A 163 13.33 -27.47 0.36
C ASP A 163 13.21 -26.46 1.50
N VAL A 164 12.06 -25.75 1.59
CA VAL A 164 11.83 -24.79 2.68
C VAL A 164 11.91 -25.46 4.05
N ARG A 165 11.26 -26.61 4.23
CA ARG A 165 11.26 -27.33 5.51
C ARG A 165 12.66 -27.86 5.85
N TYR A 166 13.42 -28.32 4.87
CA TYR A 166 14.75 -28.87 5.06
C TYR A 166 15.82 -27.79 5.32
N ASP A 167 15.75 -26.68 4.58
CA ASP A 167 16.81 -25.65 4.58
C ASP A 167 16.63 -24.57 5.66
N THR A 168 15.44 -24.42 6.26
CA THR A 168 15.20 -23.38 7.28
C THR A 168 16.05 -23.56 8.55
N PRO A 169 16.17 -24.77 9.15
CA PRO A 169 17.06 -24.98 10.30
C PRO A 169 18.55 -24.66 10.03
N PRO A 170 19.19 -25.14 8.94
CA PRO A 170 20.58 -24.76 8.65
C PRO A 170 20.74 -23.28 8.26
N ALA A 171 19.69 -22.61 7.78
CA ALA A 171 19.72 -21.17 7.54
C ALA A 171 19.90 -20.37 8.86
N LEU A 172 19.24 -20.77 9.94
CA LEU A 172 19.43 -20.17 11.28
C LEU A 172 20.86 -20.35 11.80
N GLN A 173 21.42 -21.55 11.61
CA GLN A 173 22.81 -21.81 11.97
C GLN A 173 23.79 -20.92 11.16
N SER A 174 23.50 -20.73 9.88
CA SER A 174 24.31 -19.85 9.00
C SER A 174 24.28 -18.40 9.47
N LEU A 175 23.11 -17.90 9.91
CA LEU A 175 23.01 -16.57 10.50
C LEU A 175 23.79 -16.45 11.81
N ALA A 176 23.66 -17.42 12.71
CA ALA A 176 24.41 -17.43 13.97
C ALA A 176 25.93 -17.37 13.72
N GLN A 177 26.44 -18.16 12.77
CA GLN A 177 27.84 -18.12 12.38
C GLN A 177 28.24 -16.77 11.74
N ALA A 178 27.39 -16.19 10.91
CA ALA A 178 27.63 -14.88 10.32
C ALA A 178 27.69 -13.77 11.40
N CYS A 179 26.79 -13.79 12.38
CA CYS A 179 26.79 -12.85 13.51
C CYS A 179 28.10 -12.96 14.29
N LEU A 180 28.50 -14.19 14.64
CA LEU A 180 29.76 -14.43 15.33
C LEU A 180 30.96 -13.89 14.53
N ARG A 181 31.05 -14.19 13.22
CA ARG A 181 32.14 -13.67 12.38
C ARG A 181 32.17 -12.16 12.34
N THR A 182 31.03 -11.51 12.13
CA THR A 182 30.92 -10.05 12.05
C THR A 182 31.33 -9.38 13.37
N ARG A 183 30.88 -9.91 14.51
CA ARG A 183 31.24 -9.37 15.84
C ARG A 183 32.72 -9.49 16.13
N LEU A 184 33.31 -10.67 15.88
CA LEU A 184 34.74 -10.90 16.13
C LEU A 184 35.64 -10.09 15.19
N ALA A 185 35.22 -9.89 13.93
CA ALA A 185 35.96 -9.08 12.96
C ALA A 185 35.98 -7.58 13.32
N ALA A 186 35.05 -7.11 14.15
CA ALA A 186 34.99 -5.74 14.63
C ALA A 186 35.87 -5.50 15.88
N SER A 187 36.47 -6.54 16.46
CA SER A 187 37.33 -6.43 17.65
C SER A 187 38.79 -6.18 17.28
N ASP A 188 39.45 -5.28 18.01
CA ASP A 188 40.90 -5.05 17.90
C ASP A 188 41.74 -6.10 18.66
N ASP A 189 41.13 -6.95 19.50
CA ASP A 189 41.84 -8.02 20.23
C ASP A 189 41.97 -9.27 19.35
N PRO A 190 43.19 -9.64 18.88
CA PRO A 190 43.38 -10.79 18.00
C PRO A 190 43.03 -12.12 18.67
N ARG A 191 43.00 -12.18 20.00
CA ARG A 191 42.65 -13.39 20.76
C ARG A 191 41.17 -13.76 20.62
N CYS A 192 40.31 -12.83 20.19
CA CYS A 192 38.89 -13.09 19.99
C CYS A 192 38.64 -14.27 19.03
N ALA A 193 39.54 -14.49 18.05
CA ALA A 193 39.46 -15.62 17.14
C ALA A 193 39.56 -16.99 17.85
N ASP A 194 40.35 -17.07 18.93
CA ASP A 194 40.55 -18.30 19.71
C ASP A 194 39.29 -18.68 20.52
N PHE A 195 38.46 -17.69 20.85
CA PHE A 195 37.21 -17.89 21.59
C PHE A 195 36.02 -18.29 20.71
N ARG A 196 36.14 -18.25 19.37
CA ARG A 196 35.04 -18.55 18.44
C ARG A 196 34.36 -19.89 18.75
N ARG A 197 35.15 -20.96 18.82
CA ARG A 197 34.63 -22.32 19.09
C ARG A 197 34.07 -22.42 20.51
N LEU A 198 34.69 -21.76 21.48
CA LEU A 198 34.18 -21.77 22.86
C LEU A 198 32.79 -21.13 22.94
N ILE A 199 32.56 -20.03 22.21
CA ILE A 199 31.25 -19.40 22.11
C ILE A 199 30.24 -20.38 21.48
N GLU A 200 30.56 -20.97 20.33
CA GLU A 200 29.67 -21.94 19.66
C GLU A 200 29.31 -23.13 20.55
N GLU A 201 30.29 -23.69 21.29
CA GLU A 201 30.06 -24.80 22.22
C GLU A 201 29.21 -24.38 23.44
N SER A 202 29.35 -23.14 23.90
CA SER A 202 28.63 -22.61 25.06
C SER A 202 27.17 -22.27 24.77
N VAL A 203 26.82 -22.01 23.51
CA VAL A 203 25.46 -21.68 23.07
C VAL A 203 24.74 -22.86 22.40
N ARG A 204 25.30 -24.07 22.42
CA ARG A 204 24.61 -25.24 21.84
C ARG A 204 23.21 -25.46 22.45
N PRO A 205 22.19 -25.81 21.64
CA PRO A 205 20.86 -26.14 22.15
C PRO A 205 20.86 -27.30 23.14
N GLN A 206 21.73 -28.29 22.91
CA GLN A 206 21.86 -29.47 23.75
C GLN A 206 23.24 -29.47 24.39
N SER A 207 23.27 -29.60 25.72
CA SER A 207 24.48 -29.70 26.53
C SER A 207 25.48 -28.53 26.31
N PRO A 208 25.09 -27.28 26.61
CA PRO A 208 25.98 -26.13 26.50
C PRO A 208 27.24 -26.31 27.36
N ARG A 209 28.40 -26.05 26.75
CA ARG A 209 29.70 -26.23 27.42
C ARG A 209 30.18 -24.91 28.01
N HIS A 210 30.32 -24.87 29.32
CA HIS A 210 30.82 -23.70 30.02
C HIS A 210 32.34 -23.66 29.99
N SER A 211 32.92 -22.47 29.76
CA SER A 211 34.36 -22.23 29.81
C SER A 211 34.66 -21.03 30.70
N ALA A 212 35.49 -21.23 31.73
CA ALA A 212 35.90 -20.18 32.64
C ALA A 212 36.74 -19.11 31.91
N ASP A 213 37.60 -19.53 30.97
CA ASP A 213 38.44 -18.63 30.18
C ASP A 213 37.60 -17.73 29.27
N LEU A 214 36.55 -18.31 28.64
CA LEU A 214 35.60 -17.52 27.85
C LEU A 214 34.88 -16.49 28.72
N HIS A 215 34.40 -16.89 29.90
CA HIS A 215 33.75 -15.97 30.83
C HIS A 215 34.68 -14.83 31.24
N ALA A 216 35.94 -15.13 31.60
CA ALA A 216 36.93 -14.13 31.96
C ALA A 216 37.22 -13.15 30.81
N HIS A 217 37.23 -13.62 29.56
CA HIS A 217 37.41 -12.77 28.38
C HIS A 217 36.19 -11.88 28.11
N MET A 218 34.97 -12.43 28.16
CA MET A 218 33.72 -11.68 27.96
C MET A 218 33.53 -10.56 29.00
N ALA A 219 34.07 -10.73 30.22
CA ALA A 219 34.05 -9.66 31.22
C ALA A 219 34.78 -8.37 30.77
N HIS A 220 35.62 -8.44 29.73
CA HIS A 220 36.44 -7.32 29.24
C HIS A 220 36.32 -7.07 27.73
N CYS A 221 35.65 -7.95 26.97
CA CYS A 221 35.52 -7.82 25.51
C CYS A 221 34.04 -7.67 25.11
N PRO A 222 33.56 -6.46 24.78
CA PRO A 222 32.17 -6.24 24.40
C PRO A 222 31.76 -6.98 23.12
N HIS A 223 32.70 -7.23 22.20
CA HIS A 223 32.44 -7.96 20.97
C HIS A 223 32.12 -9.44 21.21
N CYS A 224 32.90 -10.11 22.08
CA CYS A 224 32.64 -11.50 22.45
C CYS A 224 31.38 -11.64 23.30
N THR A 225 31.10 -10.68 24.19
CA THR A 225 29.85 -10.64 24.95
C THR A 225 28.64 -10.48 24.04
N ALA A 226 28.65 -9.50 23.14
CA ALA A 226 27.57 -9.30 22.18
C ALA A 226 27.39 -10.52 21.26
N ALA A 227 28.48 -11.16 20.82
CA ALA A 227 28.38 -12.39 20.04
C ALA A 227 27.72 -13.53 20.82
N PHE A 228 28.12 -13.74 22.08
CA PHE A 228 27.50 -14.76 22.93
C PHE A 228 26.01 -14.47 23.19
N GLU A 229 25.65 -13.21 23.43
CA GLU A 229 24.26 -12.78 23.62
C GLU A 229 23.42 -12.96 22.35
N ASP A 230 23.91 -12.52 21.18
CA ASP A 230 23.23 -12.69 19.89
C ASP A 230 22.96 -14.17 19.61
N LEU A 231 23.95 -15.04 19.81
CA LEU A 231 23.81 -16.49 19.56
C LEU A 231 22.88 -17.16 20.57
N THR A 232 22.89 -16.71 21.82
CA THR A 232 21.96 -17.17 22.86
C THR A 232 20.53 -16.77 22.53
N ALA A 233 20.31 -15.51 22.14
CA ALA A 233 19.01 -14.98 21.76
C ALA A 233 18.45 -15.67 20.50
N LEU A 234 19.27 -15.87 19.47
CA LEU A 234 18.89 -16.60 18.26
C LEU A 234 18.50 -18.06 18.55
N ARG A 235 19.12 -18.69 19.55
CA ARG A 235 18.75 -20.05 19.98
C ARG A 235 17.41 -20.06 20.72
N ASP A 236 17.24 -19.16 21.69
CA ASP A 236 16.13 -19.21 22.64
C ASP A 236 14.84 -18.60 22.06
N ALA A 237 14.96 -17.52 21.29
CA ALA A 237 13.86 -16.76 20.72
C ALA A 237 14.22 -16.26 19.30
N PRO A 238 14.40 -17.16 18.32
CA PRO A 238 14.87 -16.79 16.98
C PRO A 238 13.99 -15.75 16.30
N ARG A 239 12.66 -15.87 16.42
CA ARG A 239 11.72 -14.96 15.73
C ARG A 239 11.81 -13.53 16.27
N GLU A 240 11.75 -13.38 17.59
CA GLU A 240 11.81 -12.09 18.27
C GLU A 240 13.18 -11.43 18.07
N THR A 241 14.25 -12.23 18.15
CA THR A 241 15.63 -11.77 17.94
C THR A 241 15.84 -11.29 16.50
N LEU A 242 15.32 -12.02 15.50
CA LEU A 242 15.34 -11.59 14.11
C LEU A 242 14.55 -10.29 13.92
N ALA A 243 13.38 -10.17 14.53
CA ALA A 243 12.54 -8.99 14.38
C ALA A 243 13.22 -7.72 14.92
N GLU A 244 13.72 -7.74 16.16
CA GLU A 244 14.46 -6.60 16.73
C GLU A 244 15.83 -6.39 16.07
N GLY A 245 16.44 -7.46 15.57
CA GLY A 245 17.78 -7.42 14.98
C GLY A 245 17.82 -6.98 13.51
N LEU A 246 16.71 -7.11 12.78
CA LEU A 246 16.63 -6.83 11.33
C LEU A 246 15.71 -5.66 10.98
N LEU A 247 14.84 -5.22 11.89
CA LEU A 247 14.02 -4.03 11.71
C LEU A 247 14.56 -2.86 12.54
N PRO A 248 14.59 -1.63 11.98
CA PRO A 248 15.09 -0.46 12.69
C PRO A 248 14.12 0.06 13.75
N TRP A 249 12.87 -0.40 13.72
CA TRP A 249 11.81 0.05 14.62
C TRP A 249 10.78 -1.05 14.89
N ALA A 250 10.32 -1.13 16.14
CA ALA A 250 9.15 -1.89 16.58
C ALA A 250 9.11 -3.37 16.11
N GLY A 251 10.26 -4.05 16.08
CA GLY A 251 10.37 -5.42 15.57
C GLY A 251 9.47 -6.41 16.30
N THR A 252 9.50 -6.43 17.64
CA THR A 252 8.63 -7.31 18.45
C THR A 252 7.15 -6.97 18.32
N ALA A 253 6.79 -5.72 18.01
CA ALA A 253 5.40 -5.34 17.77
C ALA A 253 4.93 -5.84 16.40
N TYR A 254 5.78 -5.77 15.38
CA TYR A 254 5.52 -6.31 14.04
C TYR A 254 5.15 -7.80 14.11
N VAL A 255 5.99 -8.64 14.74
CA VAL A 255 5.72 -10.08 14.83
C VAL A 255 4.56 -10.47 15.78
N ARG A 256 4.09 -9.54 16.61
CA ARG A 256 2.93 -9.73 17.51
C ARG A 256 1.59 -9.46 16.83
N GLN A 257 1.54 -8.70 15.74
CA GLN A 257 0.30 -8.40 15.03
C GLN A 257 -0.39 -9.65 14.46
N ASP A 258 0.37 -10.71 14.17
CA ASP A 258 -0.14 -11.98 13.62
C ASP A 258 -0.52 -13.02 14.69
N SER A 259 -0.25 -12.73 15.96
CA SER A 259 -0.68 -13.62 17.04
C SER A 259 -2.17 -13.38 17.31
N PRO A 260 -3.05 -14.39 17.25
CA PRO A 260 -4.41 -14.24 17.78
C PRO A 260 -4.29 -13.73 19.21
N PRO A 261 -5.19 -12.81 19.66
CA PRO A 261 -5.16 -12.37 21.04
C PRO A 261 -5.22 -13.60 21.92
N GLU A 262 -4.19 -13.80 22.77
CA GLU A 262 -4.29 -14.80 23.81
C GLU A 262 -5.60 -14.48 24.56
N PRO A 263 -6.50 -15.46 24.75
CA PRO A 263 -7.62 -15.25 25.64
C PRO A 263 -7.03 -14.77 26.95
N ALA A 264 -7.48 -13.59 27.42
CA ALA A 264 -7.02 -13.02 28.67
C ALA A 264 -7.02 -14.14 29.70
N ALA A 265 -5.82 -14.52 30.16
CA ALA A 265 -5.71 -15.57 31.15
C ALA A 265 -6.57 -15.11 32.34
N ASP A 266 -7.61 -15.89 32.65
CA ASP A 266 -8.39 -15.69 33.86
C ASP A 266 -7.40 -15.51 35.01
N PRO A 267 -7.64 -14.56 35.94
CA PRO A 267 -6.80 -14.40 37.12
C PRO A 267 -6.97 -15.65 37.99
N HIS A 268 -6.23 -16.71 37.65
CA HIS A 268 -6.14 -17.88 38.48
C HIS A 268 -5.35 -17.50 39.73
N PRO A 269 -5.86 -17.82 40.93
CA PRO A 269 -5.11 -17.59 42.16
C PRO A 269 -3.77 -18.34 42.08
N PRO A 270 -2.69 -17.77 42.62
CA PRO A 270 -1.36 -18.35 42.46
C PRO A 270 -1.35 -19.78 43.01
N ARG A 271 -1.15 -20.75 42.13
CA ARG A 271 -0.84 -22.13 42.49
C ARG A 271 0.53 -22.12 43.18
N GLN A 272 0.52 -22.30 44.50
CA GLN A 272 1.71 -22.50 45.32
C GLN A 272 2.47 -23.74 44.81
N ARG A 273 3.51 -23.52 43.98
CA ARG A 273 4.59 -24.48 43.81
C ARG A 273 5.62 -24.17 44.87
N GLY A 274 5.88 -25.15 45.74
CA GLY A 274 6.78 -25.04 46.88
C GLY A 274 8.15 -24.51 46.48
N LEU A 275 8.59 -23.48 47.19
CA LEU A 275 9.93 -22.93 47.14
C LEU A 275 10.93 -23.98 47.65
N PRO A 276 12.01 -24.30 46.93
CA PRO A 276 13.15 -24.95 47.56
C PRO A 276 13.84 -23.95 48.49
N SER A 277 14.00 -24.36 49.74
CA SER A 277 14.74 -23.67 50.79
C SER A 277 16.15 -23.31 50.33
N ARG A 278 16.51 -22.02 50.37
CA ARG A 278 17.86 -21.56 50.76
C ARG A 278 17.91 -20.05 51.03
N ARG A 279 18.02 -19.77 52.33
CA ARG A 279 18.88 -18.78 53.02
C ARG A 279 18.88 -17.33 52.49
N LEU A 280 18.34 -16.48 53.35
CA LEU A 280 18.54 -15.03 53.44
C LEU A 280 20.00 -14.60 53.20
N LEU A 281 20.16 -13.57 52.37
CA LEU A 281 21.18 -12.53 52.53
C LEU A 281 20.52 -11.18 52.23
N LEU A 282 20.34 -10.41 53.29
CA LEU A 282 19.88 -9.01 53.30
C LEU A 282 21.03 -8.09 52.88
N THR A 283 20.83 -7.25 51.88
CA THR A 283 21.37 -5.88 51.66
C THR A 283 20.79 -5.41 50.32
N SER A 284 20.37 -4.18 50.04
CA SER A 284 20.12 -2.92 50.76
C SER A 284 19.35 -2.04 49.76
N THR A 285 18.40 -1.26 50.26
CA THR A 285 17.56 -0.30 49.54
C THR A 285 18.31 0.98 49.17
N ALA A 286 18.29 1.40 47.90
CA ALA A 286 18.41 2.83 47.49
C ALA A 286 18.23 3.04 45.97
N LEU A 287 16.99 3.09 45.47
CA LEU A 287 16.68 3.84 44.23
C LEU A 287 15.17 4.13 44.11
N GLY A 288 14.64 4.90 45.07
CA GLY A 288 13.20 5.22 45.16
C GLY A 288 12.89 6.69 45.41
N VAL A 289 13.83 7.61 45.12
CA VAL A 289 13.68 9.03 45.54
C VAL A 289 13.64 10.04 44.37
N ALA A 290 13.81 9.63 43.10
CA ALA A 290 13.85 10.59 41.99
C ALA A 290 12.53 10.77 41.22
N LEU A 291 11.57 9.84 41.29
CA LEU A 291 10.38 9.86 40.41
C LEU A 291 9.12 10.50 41.04
N VAL A 292 9.05 10.60 42.37
CA VAL A 292 7.89 11.17 43.07
C VAL A 292 7.85 12.71 43.01
N PRO A 293 8.97 13.47 43.10
CA PRO A 293 8.92 14.93 43.03
C PRO A 293 8.55 15.45 41.63
N LEU A 294 8.99 14.75 40.57
CA LEU A 294 8.76 15.15 39.18
C LEU A 294 7.29 15.00 38.77
N LEU A 295 6.61 13.95 39.28
CA LEU A 295 5.20 13.72 39.03
C LEU A 295 4.31 14.77 39.72
N LEU A 296 4.68 15.21 40.92
CA LEU A 296 3.98 16.28 41.65
C LEU A 296 4.17 17.66 40.98
N PHE A 297 5.34 17.94 40.41
CA PHE A 297 5.62 19.20 39.72
C PHE A 297 4.80 19.37 38.43
N LEU A 298 4.62 18.28 37.67
CA LEU A 298 3.85 18.26 36.42
C LEU A 298 2.33 18.36 36.66
N LEU A 299 1.84 17.85 37.79
CA LEU A 299 0.42 17.98 38.17
C LEU A 299 0.10 19.40 38.69
N ALA A 300 1.04 20.06 39.37
CA ALA A 300 0.83 21.43 39.88
C ALA A 300 0.83 22.52 38.79
N HIS A 301 1.46 22.29 37.63
CA HIS A 301 1.49 23.25 36.52
C HIS A 301 0.26 23.19 35.58
N ARG A 302 -0.66 22.24 35.78
CA ARG A 302 -1.89 22.16 34.98
C ARG A 302 -3.02 23.07 35.47
N ASP A 303 -2.93 23.58 36.70
CA ASP A 303 -4.02 24.35 37.34
C ASP A 303 -3.84 25.88 37.37
N THR A 304 -2.90 26.44 36.60
CA THR A 304 -2.78 27.91 36.47
C THR A 304 -2.86 28.38 35.02
N ARG A 305 -4.08 28.33 34.47
CA ARG A 305 -4.59 29.36 33.54
C ARG A 305 -6.10 29.20 33.35
N ALA A 306 -6.86 29.84 34.23
CA ALA A 306 -8.23 30.23 33.97
C ALA A 306 -8.46 31.66 34.53
N GLN A 307 -9.23 32.45 33.78
CA GLN A 307 -9.88 33.75 34.08
C GLN A 307 -9.01 35.02 33.94
N ASP A 308 -9.40 36.14 33.32
CA ASP A 308 -10.59 36.65 32.56
C ASP A 308 -10.18 38.08 32.02
N PRO A 309 -10.93 38.87 31.18
CA PRO A 309 -12.39 39.04 31.19
C PRO A 309 -13.13 39.24 29.85
N ALA A 310 -14.45 39.16 29.98
CA ALA A 310 -15.48 39.47 29.01
C ALA A 310 -15.39 40.89 28.40
N ALA A 311 -15.64 40.96 27.09
CA ALA A 311 -16.08 42.18 26.41
C ALA A 311 -17.30 41.84 25.52
N ALA A 312 -18.33 42.67 25.66
CA ALA A 312 -19.64 42.53 25.05
C ALA A 312 -19.68 42.99 23.57
N THR A 313 -20.49 42.28 22.76
CA THR A 313 -21.33 42.60 21.56
C THR A 313 -20.98 43.82 20.66
N PRO A 314 -21.19 43.77 19.32
CA PRO A 314 -22.50 43.43 18.73
C PRO A 314 -22.50 42.56 17.46
N SER A 315 -23.60 41.82 17.30
CA SER A 315 -24.03 41.14 16.09
C SER A 315 -24.32 42.13 14.95
N ARG A 316 -23.84 41.85 13.73
CA ARG A 316 -24.24 42.57 12.51
C ARG A 316 -24.44 41.56 11.36
N PRO A 317 -25.45 41.77 10.48
CA PRO A 317 -26.19 40.69 9.86
C PRO A 317 -25.63 40.25 8.50
N SER A 318 -26.03 39.04 8.13
CA SER A 318 -25.86 38.43 6.80
C SER A 318 -26.48 39.30 5.70
N PRO A 319 -25.81 39.49 4.55
CA PRO A 319 -26.46 40.07 3.37
C PRO A 319 -27.41 39.03 2.76
N GLN A 320 -28.70 39.31 2.80
CA GLN A 320 -29.68 38.65 1.94
C GLN A 320 -29.62 39.31 0.56
N VAL A 321 -29.29 38.52 -0.46
CA VAL A 321 -29.45 38.96 -1.85
C VAL A 321 -30.90 38.70 -2.24
N THR A 322 -31.69 39.77 -2.24
CA THR A 322 -32.99 39.84 -2.88
C THR A 322 -32.78 39.92 -4.39
N VAL A 323 -33.19 38.88 -5.15
CA VAL A 323 -33.39 39.01 -6.59
C VAL A 323 -34.88 39.17 -6.86
N THR A 324 -35.19 40.34 -7.40
CA THR A 324 -36.50 40.84 -7.83
C THR A 324 -37.11 39.93 -8.90
N ALA A 325 -38.19 39.23 -8.55
CA ALA A 325 -39.06 38.59 -9.53
C ALA A 325 -39.88 39.68 -10.24
N THR A 326 -39.63 39.90 -11.53
CA THR A 326 -40.50 40.70 -12.39
C THR A 326 -41.42 39.74 -13.14
N ALA A 327 -42.70 39.79 -12.79
CA ALA A 327 -43.77 39.09 -13.48
C ALA A 327 -43.92 39.64 -14.91
N THR A 328 -44.06 38.74 -15.89
CA THR A 328 -44.77 39.02 -17.13
C THR A 328 -45.86 37.97 -17.31
N VAL A 329 -47.09 38.48 -17.36
CA VAL A 329 -48.34 37.76 -17.58
C VAL A 329 -48.52 37.62 -19.10
N SER A 330 -48.80 36.41 -19.61
CA SER A 330 -49.57 36.28 -20.84
C SER A 330 -50.26 34.91 -20.95
N SER A 331 -51.56 34.94 -20.59
CA SER A 331 -52.70 34.20 -21.13
C SER A 331 -52.49 32.88 -21.92
N ALA A 332 -53.03 31.81 -21.34
CA ALA A 332 -53.76 30.70 -22.01
C ALA A 332 -55.04 31.24 -22.73
N PRO A 333 -55.85 30.48 -23.52
CA PRO A 333 -56.02 29.01 -23.42
C PRO A 333 -56.44 28.19 -24.69
N ALA A 334 -56.41 26.86 -24.46
CA ALA A 334 -57.39 25.82 -24.83
C ALA A 334 -57.62 25.37 -26.28
N GLY A 335 -57.90 24.06 -26.40
CA GLY A 335 -58.60 23.43 -27.55
C GLY A 335 -57.92 22.17 -28.11
N VAL A 336 -57.90 21.03 -27.40
CA VAL A 336 -58.90 19.93 -27.43
C VAL A 336 -58.78 18.96 -28.63
N SER A 337 -58.40 17.72 -28.26
CA SER A 337 -58.87 16.38 -28.69
C SER A 337 -58.96 15.92 -30.16
N ALA A 338 -58.53 14.65 -30.29
CA ALA A 338 -59.18 13.51 -30.94
C ALA A 338 -58.61 13.01 -32.30
N ALA A 339 -58.05 11.81 -32.23
CA ALA A 339 -58.10 10.76 -33.27
C ALA A 339 -59.56 10.25 -33.41
N PRO A 340 -60.01 9.48 -34.45
CA PRO A 340 -59.31 8.30 -35.00
C PRO A 340 -59.57 7.91 -36.50
N SER A 341 -58.94 6.79 -36.89
CA SER A 341 -59.37 5.76 -37.87
C SER A 341 -59.36 6.05 -39.39
N ALA A 342 -58.59 5.26 -40.16
CA ALA A 342 -59.07 4.06 -40.88
C ALA A 342 -58.18 3.69 -42.10
N SER A 343 -57.98 2.38 -42.27
CA SER A 343 -57.19 1.67 -43.28
C SER A 343 -57.79 1.67 -44.69
N ALA A 344 -56.96 1.47 -45.73
CA ALA A 344 -57.30 0.63 -46.89
C ALA A 344 -56.07 0.15 -47.69
N VAL A 345 -56.20 -1.05 -48.23
CA VAL A 345 -55.22 -2.00 -48.80
C VAL A 345 -54.87 -1.70 -50.28
N SER A 346 -53.69 -2.11 -50.74
CA SER A 346 -53.52 -2.68 -52.10
C SER A 346 -52.34 -3.65 -52.21
N HIS A 347 -52.58 -4.78 -52.88
CA HIS A 347 -51.72 -5.96 -53.03
C HIS A 347 -50.92 -5.97 -54.35
N GLY A 348 -49.61 -6.26 -54.26
CA GLY A 348 -48.76 -7.08 -55.17
C GLY A 348 -48.50 -6.65 -56.63
N PRO A 349 -47.55 -7.28 -57.37
CA PRO A 349 -46.68 -8.41 -57.01
C PRO A 349 -45.21 -8.33 -57.47
N THR A 350 -44.46 -9.40 -57.16
CA THR A 350 -43.28 -9.97 -57.85
C THR A 350 -41.91 -9.69 -57.27
N ALA A 351 -41.40 -10.73 -56.61
CA ALA A 351 -40.04 -10.91 -56.16
C ALA A 351 -39.02 -10.87 -57.31
N THR A 352 -37.89 -10.22 -57.06
CA THR A 352 -36.61 -10.56 -57.71
C THR A 352 -35.57 -10.52 -56.61
N SER A 353 -35.14 -11.72 -56.20
CA SER A 353 -34.11 -11.95 -55.18
C SER A 353 -32.77 -11.40 -55.66
N ARG A 354 -32.43 -10.19 -55.20
CA ARG A 354 -31.05 -9.69 -55.18
C ARG A 354 -30.32 -10.42 -54.05
N PRO A 355 -29.09 -10.94 -54.25
CA PRO A 355 -28.34 -11.53 -53.14
C PRO A 355 -28.15 -10.44 -52.08
N SER A 356 -28.64 -10.71 -50.87
CA SER A 356 -28.37 -9.91 -49.70
C SER A 356 -26.85 -9.74 -49.56
N PRO A 357 -26.33 -8.52 -49.33
CA PRO A 357 -24.96 -8.38 -48.90
C PRO A 357 -24.83 -9.21 -47.62
N THR A 358 -23.92 -10.18 -47.65
CA THR A 358 -23.47 -10.93 -46.48
C THR A 358 -23.28 -9.94 -45.35
N ALA A 359 -24.04 -10.11 -44.27
CA ALA A 359 -23.83 -9.35 -43.05
C ALA A 359 -22.38 -9.57 -42.63
N THR A 360 -21.55 -8.55 -42.83
CA THR A 360 -20.23 -8.45 -42.20
C THR A 360 -20.47 -8.68 -40.71
N PRO A 361 -19.71 -9.56 -40.03
CA PRO A 361 -19.83 -9.71 -38.59
C PRO A 361 -19.71 -8.31 -37.98
N SER A 362 -20.69 -7.90 -37.16
CA SER A 362 -20.60 -6.66 -36.41
C SER A 362 -19.24 -6.64 -35.71
N PRO A 363 -18.42 -5.60 -35.90
CA PRO A 363 -17.12 -5.53 -35.27
C PRO A 363 -17.33 -5.66 -33.75
N THR A 364 -16.53 -6.52 -33.12
CA THR A 364 -16.44 -6.56 -31.67
C THR A 364 -16.22 -5.14 -31.16
N PRO A 365 -16.97 -4.68 -30.13
CA PRO A 365 -16.84 -3.31 -29.64
C PRO A 365 -15.40 -3.05 -29.22
N GLU A 366 -14.75 -2.08 -29.87
CA GLU A 366 -13.38 -1.67 -29.58
C GLU A 366 -13.37 -0.73 -28.37
N PRO A 367 -12.44 -0.88 -27.41
CA PRO A 367 -12.34 0.05 -26.29
C PRO A 367 -11.91 1.45 -26.75
N PRO A 368 -12.16 2.51 -25.95
CA PRO A 368 -11.60 3.84 -26.17
C PRO A 368 -10.08 3.79 -26.40
N GLY A 369 -9.61 4.40 -27.48
CA GLY A 369 -8.22 4.32 -27.92
C GLY A 369 -7.62 5.69 -28.26
N THR A 370 -6.52 5.69 -29.03
CA THR A 370 -5.74 6.92 -29.33
C THR A 370 -6.39 7.85 -30.34
N ALA A 371 -7.36 7.37 -31.11
CA ALA A 371 -8.14 8.20 -32.01
C ALA A 371 -9.32 8.84 -31.27
N TYR A 372 -9.60 10.12 -31.57
CA TYR A 372 -10.80 10.78 -31.04
C TYR A 372 -12.06 10.08 -31.55
N ALA A 373 -12.83 9.51 -30.64
CA ALA A 373 -14.08 8.82 -30.93
C ALA A 373 -15.12 9.11 -29.84
N GLN A 374 -16.39 8.89 -30.16
CA GLN A 374 -17.40 8.83 -29.10
C GLN A 374 -17.09 7.68 -28.16
N VAL A 375 -17.25 7.92 -26.86
CA VAL A 375 -17.08 6.91 -25.81
C VAL A 375 -18.46 6.52 -25.32
N VAL A 376 -18.94 5.36 -25.75
CA VAL A 376 -20.32 4.89 -25.59
C VAL A 376 -20.39 3.79 -24.54
N ASN A 377 -21.27 3.95 -23.55
CA ASN A 377 -21.50 2.93 -22.54
C ASN A 377 -22.29 1.74 -23.13
N LEU A 378 -21.86 0.51 -22.84
CA LEU A 378 -22.50 -0.69 -23.40
C LEU A 378 -23.87 -1.02 -22.76
N ALA A 379 -24.13 -0.61 -21.52
CA ALA A 379 -25.42 -0.87 -20.88
C ALA A 379 -26.48 0.17 -21.23
N THR A 380 -26.10 1.45 -21.26
CA THR A 380 -27.07 2.56 -21.44
C THR A 380 -27.15 3.07 -22.88
N ALA A 381 -26.19 2.71 -23.74
CA ALA A 381 -26.03 3.28 -25.09
C ALA A 381 -25.91 4.82 -25.12
N ARG A 382 -25.49 5.42 -24.00
CA ARG A 382 -25.25 6.86 -23.86
C ARG A 382 -23.76 7.17 -23.97
N CYS A 383 -23.46 8.40 -24.37
CA CYS A 383 -22.10 8.88 -24.60
C CYS A 383 -21.56 9.63 -23.38
N LEU A 384 -20.26 9.47 -23.12
CA LEU A 384 -19.49 10.30 -22.19
C LEU A 384 -19.42 11.73 -22.72
N ASP A 385 -19.99 12.70 -22.03
CA ASP A 385 -20.18 14.06 -22.51
C ASP A 385 -19.72 15.09 -21.48
N VAL A 386 -19.15 16.21 -21.95
CA VAL A 386 -18.87 17.37 -21.09
C VAL A 386 -20.17 18.15 -20.91
N ARG A 387 -20.62 18.32 -19.66
CA ARG A 387 -21.90 18.97 -19.35
C ARG A 387 -21.96 20.38 -19.96
N ASP A 388 -23.06 20.65 -20.66
CA ASP A 388 -23.40 21.94 -21.27
C ASP A 388 -22.35 22.52 -22.23
N ALA A 389 -21.38 21.71 -22.70
CA ALA A 389 -20.24 22.15 -23.50
C ALA A 389 -19.39 23.25 -22.82
N ASP A 390 -19.39 23.27 -21.49
CA ASP A 390 -18.61 24.22 -20.70
C ASP A 390 -17.20 23.67 -20.40
N PHE A 391 -16.19 24.52 -20.51
CA PHE A 391 -14.76 24.15 -20.41
C PHE A 391 -14.05 24.96 -19.32
N ASP A 392 -14.57 24.83 -18.12
CA ASP A 392 -13.95 25.30 -16.88
C ASP A 392 -13.41 24.12 -16.06
N ASN A 393 -12.39 24.38 -15.25
CA ASN A 393 -11.86 23.38 -14.34
C ASN A 393 -12.93 22.90 -13.36
N GLY A 394 -13.19 21.60 -13.38
CA GLY A 394 -14.19 20.96 -12.55
C GLY A 394 -15.57 20.87 -13.19
N THR A 395 -15.79 21.28 -14.45
CA THR A 395 -17.08 21.01 -15.13
C THR A 395 -17.37 19.52 -15.15
N ASP A 396 -18.62 19.13 -14.87
CA ASP A 396 -19.01 17.72 -14.81
C ASP A 396 -18.89 17.02 -16.16
N VAL A 397 -18.49 15.75 -16.09
CA VAL A 397 -18.65 14.81 -17.20
C VAL A 397 -19.83 13.91 -16.89
N VAL A 398 -20.71 13.69 -17.87
CA VAL A 398 -22.02 13.06 -17.72
C VAL A 398 -22.26 11.99 -18.78
N THR A 399 -23.38 11.30 -18.69
CA THR A 399 -23.91 10.51 -19.81
C THR A 399 -25.02 11.25 -20.54
N ALA A 400 -24.89 11.40 -21.86
CA ALA A 400 -25.87 12.07 -22.71
C ALA A 400 -26.30 11.20 -23.90
N PRO A 401 -27.46 11.45 -24.53
CA PRO A 401 -27.77 10.84 -25.83
C PRO A 401 -26.65 11.14 -26.83
N CYS A 402 -26.21 10.12 -27.54
CA CYS A 402 -25.14 10.27 -28.51
C CYS A 402 -25.57 11.17 -29.67
N SER A 403 -24.82 12.25 -29.90
CA SER A 403 -25.13 13.29 -30.89
C SER A 403 -24.02 13.49 -31.93
N GLY A 404 -22.83 12.93 -31.68
CA GLY A 404 -21.63 13.15 -32.49
C GLY A 404 -20.92 14.47 -32.19
N SER A 405 -21.38 15.22 -31.17
CA SER A 405 -20.74 16.46 -30.69
C SER A 405 -19.26 16.25 -30.35
N GLY A 406 -18.45 17.31 -30.52
CA GLY A 406 -17.06 17.31 -30.07
C GLY A 406 -16.90 17.06 -28.58
N THR A 407 -17.88 17.46 -27.76
CA THR A 407 -17.92 17.25 -26.30
C THR A 407 -18.08 15.79 -25.92
N GLN A 408 -18.54 14.95 -26.85
CA GLN A 408 -18.69 13.51 -26.67
C GLN A 408 -17.50 12.71 -27.19
N ARG A 409 -16.50 13.38 -27.76
CA ARG A 409 -15.35 12.72 -28.39
C ARG A 409 -14.13 12.83 -27.48
N TRP A 410 -13.54 11.69 -27.19
CA TRP A 410 -12.39 11.55 -26.32
C TRP A 410 -11.32 10.71 -27.01
N ARG A 411 -10.06 10.94 -26.66
CA ARG A 411 -8.96 10.04 -26.98
C ARG A 411 -8.22 9.65 -25.72
N VAL A 412 -7.71 8.43 -25.70
CA VAL A 412 -6.74 7.98 -24.71
C VAL A 412 -5.35 8.40 -25.19
N ASP A 413 -4.67 9.20 -24.38
CA ASP A 413 -3.24 9.45 -24.54
C ASP A 413 -2.51 8.49 -23.59
N PRO A 414 -1.93 7.38 -24.10
CA PRO A 414 -1.33 6.35 -23.25
C PRO A 414 -0.01 6.79 -22.62
N ASP A 415 0.68 7.77 -23.19
CA ASP A 415 1.95 8.28 -22.67
C ASP A 415 1.72 9.15 -21.43
N ARG A 416 0.67 9.99 -21.47
CA ARG A 416 0.23 10.79 -20.32
C ARG A 416 -0.76 10.05 -19.41
N GLY A 417 -1.37 8.98 -19.91
CA GLY A 417 -2.39 8.20 -19.22
C GLY A 417 -3.68 8.96 -18.99
N VAL A 418 -4.09 9.82 -19.93
CA VAL A 418 -5.27 10.69 -19.77
C VAL A 418 -6.34 10.39 -20.82
N LEU A 419 -7.61 10.65 -20.49
CA LEU A 419 -8.66 10.79 -21.50
C LEU A 419 -8.80 12.28 -21.82
N GLN A 420 -8.38 12.67 -23.03
CA GLN A 420 -8.37 14.07 -23.47
C GLN A 420 -9.60 14.37 -24.32
N SER A 421 -10.23 15.52 -24.10
CA SER A 421 -11.40 15.96 -24.87
C SER A 421 -11.01 16.38 -26.30
N ALA A 422 -11.90 16.13 -27.26
CA ALA A 422 -11.74 16.60 -28.64
C ALA A 422 -12.28 18.02 -28.83
N ALA A 423 -13.26 18.44 -28.02
CA ALA A 423 -13.84 19.77 -28.09
C ALA A 423 -12.87 20.83 -27.57
N ASP A 424 -12.10 20.50 -26.52
CA ASP A 424 -10.97 21.30 -26.05
C ASP A 424 -9.82 20.38 -25.63
N PRO A 425 -8.73 20.29 -26.41
CA PRO A 425 -7.57 19.47 -26.08
C PRO A 425 -6.83 19.90 -24.82
N ASP A 426 -7.07 21.10 -24.28
CA ASP A 426 -6.43 21.50 -23.02
C ASP A 426 -7.09 20.83 -21.81
N PHE A 427 -8.21 20.13 -21.98
CA PHE A 427 -8.95 19.48 -20.91
C PHE A 427 -8.90 17.95 -20.95
N CYS A 428 -8.69 17.37 -19.78
CA CYS A 428 -8.59 15.95 -19.52
C CYS A 428 -9.66 15.53 -18.51
N LEU A 429 -10.13 14.28 -18.60
CA LEU A 429 -11.00 13.68 -17.60
C LEU A 429 -10.32 13.71 -16.24
N ASP A 430 -11.08 14.08 -15.20
CA ASP A 430 -10.62 14.28 -13.83
C ASP A 430 -11.50 13.50 -12.86
N SER A 431 -10.88 12.69 -12.02
CA SER A 431 -11.53 11.95 -10.94
C SER A 431 -11.77 12.79 -9.68
N ARG A 432 -11.44 14.10 -9.71
CA ARG A 432 -11.64 15.05 -8.59
C ARG A 432 -10.96 14.62 -7.28
N GLY A 433 -9.95 13.75 -7.39
CA GLY A 433 -9.20 13.18 -6.27
C GLY A 433 -10.01 12.27 -5.33
N SER A 434 -11.20 11.81 -5.72
CA SER A 434 -12.03 10.92 -4.90
C SER A 434 -13.00 10.12 -5.77
N VAL A 435 -13.27 8.87 -5.39
CA VAL A 435 -14.29 8.04 -6.05
C VAL A 435 -15.73 8.49 -5.76
N ASP A 436 -15.92 9.35 -4.76
CA ASP A 436 -17.24 9.76 -4.25
C ASP A 436 -17.70 11.14 -4.78
N LYS A 437 -16.95 11.76 -5.71
CA LYS A 437 -17.21 13.12 -6.22
C LYS A 437 -17.65 13.18 -7.68
N GLY A 438 -17.93 12.01 -8.27
CA GLY A 438 -18.12 11.86 -9.71
C GLY A 438 -16.85 12.22 -10.49
N VAL A 439 -17.03 12.51 -11.78
CA VAL A 439 -15.94 12.90 -12.67
C VAL A 439 -16.21 14.27 -13.30
N GLY A 440 -15.13 14.99 -13.57
CA GLY A 440 -15.19 16.25 -14.30
C GLY A 440 -14.10 16.35 -15.34
N ILE A 441 -13.88 17.57 -15.84
CA ILE A 441 -12.70 17.91 -16.64
C ILE A 441 -11.77 18.82 -15.86
N TRP A 442 -10.49 18.75 -16.16
CA TRP A 442 -9.49 19.67 -15.64
C TRP A 442 -8.36 19.86 -16.65
N ASN A 443 -7.67 20.98 -16.56
CA ASN A 443 -6.58 21.29 -17.48
C ASN A 443 -5.48 20.20 -17.49
N CYS A 444 -5.19 19.66 -18.67
CA CYS A 444 -4.24 18.59 -18.92
C CYS A 444 -2.80 18.94 -18.53
N ASP A 445 -2.40 20.21 -18.46
CA ASP A 445 -1.06 20.61 -18.02
C ASP A 445 -0.83 20.29 -16.54
N SER A 446 -1.91 20.07 -15.78
CA SER A 446 -1.84 19.66 -14.38
C SER A 446 -1.46 18.19 -14.20
N VAL A 447 -1.33 17.41 -15.28
CA VAL A 447 -0.97 15.97 -15.26
C VAL A 447 0.37 15.69 -14.59
N ASP A 448 1.31 16.63 -14.66
CA ASP A 448 2.64 16.52 -14.05
C ASP A 448 2.76 17.28 -12.72
N GLY A 449 1.66 17.86 -12.23
CA GLY A 449 1.58 18.53 -10.93
C GLY A 449 1.17 17.61 -9.77
N ASP A 450 1.06 18.18 -8.57
CA ASP A 450 0.78 17.45 -7.31
C ASP A 450 -0.56 16.68 -7.31
N HIS A 451 -1.50 17.06 -8.18
CA HIS A 451 -2.81 16.43 -8.35
C HIS A 451 -2.97 15.72 -9.69
N GLY A 452 -1.90 15.57 -10.46
CA GLY A 452 -1.94 14.97 -11.79
C GLY A 452 -2.43 13.53 -11.82
N ILE A 453 -2.38 12.81 -10.69
CA ILE A 453 -2.96 11.47 -10.56
C ILE A 453 -4.49 11.46 -10.75
N ASN A 454 -5.19 12.56 -10.44
CA ASN A 454 -6.64 12.65 -10.61
C ASN A 454 -7.03 12.65 -12.10
N LEU A 455 -6.11 13.08 -12.97
CA LEU A 455 -6.32 13.15 -14.41
C LEU A 455 -5.97 11.85 -15.12
N ARG A 456 -5.40 10.89 -14.40
CA ARG A 456 -4.88 9.67 -14.99
C ARG A 456 -5.92 8.57 -14.94
N PHE A 457 -6.17 7.96 -16.08
CA PHE A 457 -7.13 6.87 -16.27
C PHE A 457 -6.52 5.78 -17.14
N THR A 458 -6.83 4.53 -16.82
CA THR A 458 -6.48 3.36 -17.63
C THR A 458 -7.75 2.87 -18.33
N VAL A 459 -7.67 2.68 -19.65
CA VAL A 459 -8.73 2.00 -20.40
C VAL A 459 -8.32 0.55 -20.63
N THR A 460 -9.12 -0.40 -20.11
CA THR A 460 -8.83 -1.84 -20.26
C THR A 460 -9.24 -2.35 -21.64
N PRO A 461 -8.71 -3.50 -22.11
CA PRO A 461 -9.13 -4.10 -23.38
C PRO A 461 -10.64 -4.38 -23.47
N ASP A 462 -11.27 -4.62 -22.32
CA ASP A 462 -12.71 -4.85 -22.20
C ASP A 462 -13.53 -3.55 -22.07
N GLY A 463 -12.87 -2.38 -22.14
CA GLY A 463 -13.52 -1.08 -22.16
C GLY A 463 -13.84 -0.46 -20.80
N GLU A 464 -13.25 -0.92 -19.70
CA GLU A 464 -13.40 -0.20 -18.42
C GLU A 464 -12.50 1.03 -18.40
N ILE A 465 -13.01 2.15 -17.88
CA ILE A 465 -12.26 3.40 -17.71
C ILE A 465 -11.99 3.56 -16.22
N ARG A 466 -10.76 3.24 -15.79
CA ARG A 466 -10.39 3.13 -14.38
C ARG A 466 -9.50 4.28 -13.93
N PRO A 467 -9.84 5.02 -12.86
CA PRO A 467 -9.04 6.15 -12.40
C PRO A 467 -7.76 5.64 -11.70
N ALA A 468 -6.64 6.37 -11.86
CA ALA A 468 -5.37 6.00 -11.24
C ALA A 468 -5.39 6.14 -9.71
N ILE A 469 -6.30 6.95 -9.16
CA ILE A 469 -6.50 7.11 -7.71
C ILE A 469 -7.14 5.87 -7.06
N ALA A 470 -7.84 5.02 -7.84
CA ALA A 470 -8.56 3.84 -7.37
C ALA A 470 -8.79 2.85 -8.53
N LEU A 471 -7.77 2.04 -8.85
CA LEU A 471 -7.80 1.12 -10.01
C LEU A 471 -8.79 -0.05 -9.84
N GLU A 472 -9.28 -0.26 -8.63
CA GLU A 472 -10.35 -1.18 -8.30
C GLU A 472 -11.76 -0.62 -8.58
N THR A 473 -11.88 0.61 -9.07
CA THR A 473 -13.13 1.20 -9.53
C THR A 473 -13.12 1.46 -11.04
N SER A 474 -14.31 1.56 -11.63
CA SER A 474 -14.53 1.84 -13.05
C SER A 474 -15.61 2.92 -13.20
N LEU A 475 -15.46 3.73 -14.26
CA LEU A 475 -16.44 4.73 -14.63
C LEU A 475 -17.79 4.06 -14.93
N THR A 476 -18.78 4.39 -14.12
CA THR A 476 -20.08 3.71 -14.11
C THR A 476 -21.19 4.77 -14.20
N PRO A 477 -22.18 4.62 -15.10
CA PRO A 477 -23.38 5.44 -15.08
C PRO A 477 -24.17 5.23 -13.79
N ASN A 478 -24.55 6.32 -13.12
CA ASN A 478 -25.39 6.33 -11.94
C ASN A 478 -26.58 7.28 -12.19
N GLY A 479 -27.81 6.84 -11.91
CA GLY A 479 -29.01 7.63 -12.19
C GLY A 479 -29.20 7.96 -13.68
N ASP A 480 -29.89 9.06 -13.98
CA ASP A 480 -30.32 9.39 -15.35
C ASP A 480 -29.19 9.97 -16.23
N ASP A 481 -28.23 10.71 -15.66
CA ASP A 481 -27.10 11.30 -16.39
C ASP A 481 -25.76 11.35 -15.61
N GLU A 482 -25.72 11.00 -14.33
CA GLU A 482 -24.52 11.10 -13.50
C GLU A 482 -23.52 9.96 -13.77
N LEU A 483 -22.26 10.20 -13.40
CA LEU A 483 -21.18 9.22 -13.46
C LEU A 483 -20.53 9.07 -12.08
N SER A 484 -20.36 7.83 -11.65
CA SER A 484 -19.65 7.43 -10.45
C SER A 484 -18.41 6.60 -10.79
N LEU A 485 -17.57 6.37 -9.78
CA LEU A 485 -16.43 5.48 -9.84
C LEU A 485 -16.69 4.30 -8.91
N ASP A 486 -17.44 3.32 -9.40
CA ASP A 486 -17.90 2.17 -8.62
C ASP A 486 -16.90 1.01 -8.68
N ARG A 487 -16.90 0.15 -7.67
CA ARG A 487 -16.02 -1.03 -7.62
C ARG A 487 -16.20 -1.89 -8.87
N VAL A 488 -15.09 -2.35 -9.44
CA VAL A 488 -15.07 -3.17 -10.65
C VAL A 488 -15.91 -4.42 -10.47
N ASP A 489 -16.76 -4.68 -11.47
CA ASP A 489 -17.56 -5.88 -11.63
C ASP A 489 -17.61 -6.36 -13.10
N ASP A 490 -18.25 -7.50 -13.33
CA ASP A 490 -18.35 -8.10 -14.67
C ASP A 490 -19.57 -7.58 -15.46
N THR A 491 -20.15 -6.43 -15.08
CA THR A 491 -21.34 -5.90 -15.74
C THR A 491 -21.00 -5.11 -17.00
N THR A 492 -21.97 -5.00 -17.92
CA THR A 492 -21.85 -4.13 -19.10
C THR A 492 -21.98 -2.64 -18.76
N ALA A 493 -22.42 -2.29 -17.54
CA ALA A 493 -22.53 -0.91 -17.09
C ALA A 493 -21.16 -0.25 -16.94
N GLN A 494 -20.10 -1.04 -16.71
CA GLN A 494 -18.72 -0.57 -16.58
C GLN A 494 -17.91 -0.69 -17.88
N ARG A 495 -18.55 -1.08 -18.99
CA ARG A 495 -17.89 -1.29 -20.28
C ARG A 495 -18.22 -0.14 -21.22
N TRP A 496 -17.18 0.44 -21.80
CA TRP A 496 -17.25 1.55 -22.73
C TRP A 496 -16.57 1.17 -24.03
N ARG A 497 -17.16 1.57 -25.16
CA ARG A 497 -16.59 1.35 -26.48
C ARG A 497 -16.29 2.67 -27.18
N ALA A 498 -15.31 2.67 -28.06
CA ALA A 498 -15.12 3.69 -29.07
C ALA A 498 -16.14 3.51 -30.21
N GLY A 499 -16.55 4.62 -30.80
CA GLY A 499 -17.23 4.64 -32.10
C GLY A 499 -18.61 5.26 -32.06
N ALA A 500 -19.19 5.47 -33.24
CA ALA A 500 -20.54 6.02 -33.36
C ALA A 500 -21.55 5.10 -32.66
N SER A 501 -22.55 5.70 -32.00
CA SER A 501 -23.63 4.98 -31.33
C SER A 501 -24.44 4.14 -32.30
#